data_AF-A0A3G9K7R8-F1
#
_entry.id   AF-A0A3G9K7R8-F1
#
_cell.length_a   1.000
_cell.length_b   1.000
_cell.length_c   1.000
_cell.angle_alpha   90.00
_cell.angle_beta   90.00
_cell.angle_gamma   90.00
#
_symmetry.space_group_name_H-M   'P 1'
#
loop_
_entity.id
_entity.type
_entity.pdbx_description
1 polymer ?
#
loop_
_entity_poly.entity_id
_entity_poly.type
_entity_poly.pdbx_seq_one_letter_code
_entity_poly.pdbx_strand_id
1 'polypeptide(L)'
;MRCSPNTLAQGKELIQQVRQQFQESLKREDILELIETILIYKLPKLNRKEIEAMFSLSDLRETKVYQEALEEGKEEGKEEGKEEKARQIALKMLSAGFPIPEIAQFTDLSPDAIEELQRQQDN
;
A
#
# COMPACT_ATOMS: atom_id res chain seq x y z
N MET A 1 -4.29 7.61 -20.72
CA MET A 1 -5.72 7.74 -21.13
C MET A 1 -6.56 7.60 -19.89
N ARG A 2 -7.36 8.62 -19.55
CA ARG A 2 -8.34 8.57 -18.46
C ARG A 2 -9.46 7.58 -18.82
N CYS A 3 -10.11 7.00 -17.82
CA CYS A 3 -11.27 6.16 -18.05
C CYS A 3 -12.38 6.94 -18.78
N SER A 4 -13.18 6.26 -19.60
CA SER A 4 -14.31 6.92 -20.25
C SER A 4 -15.32 7.33 -19.17
N PRO A 5 -15.94 8.53 -19.25
CA PRO A 5 -16.98 8.95 -18.30
C PRO A 5 -18.11 7.93 -18.13
N ASN A 6 -18.35 7.12 -19.17
CA ASN A 6 -19.37 6.09 -19.20
C ASN A 6 -19.07 4.91 -18.25
N THR A 7 -17.81 4.43 -18.21
CA THR A 7 -17.42 3.29 -17.37
C THR A 7 -17.57 3.58 -15.87
N LEU A 8 -17.26 4.81 -15.45
CA LEU A 8 -17.43 5.25 -14.06
C LEU A 8 -18.90 5.26 -13.65
N ALA A 9 -19.77 5.78 -14.52
CA ALA A 9 -21.21 5.82 -14.29
C ALA A 9 -21.81 4.40 -14.22
N GLN A 10 -21.41 3.51 -15.13
CA GLN A 10 -21.87 2.12 -15.16
C GLN A 10 -21.46 1.34 -13.90
N GLY A 11 -20.21 1.50 -13.44
CA GLY A 11 -19.75 0.86 -12.20
C GLY A 11 -20.55 1.33 -10.98
N LYS A 12 -20.80 2.64 -10.88
CA LYS A 12 -21.61 3.22 -9.81
C LYS A 12 -23.05 2.72 -9.82
N GLU A 13 -23.65 2.62 -11.01
CA GLU A 13 -25.01 2.11 -11.17
C GLU A 13 -25.13 0.65 -10.74
N LEU A 14 -24.19 -0.21 -11.16
CA LEU A 14 -24.14 -1.62 -10.77
C LEU A 14 -24.08 -1.80 -9.25
N ILE A 15 -23.19 -1.06 -8.58
CA ILE A 15 -23.05 -1.10 -7.11
C ILE A 15 -24.36 -0.68 -6.45
N GLN A 16 -25.02 0.37 -6.95
CA GLN A 16 -26.30 0.82 -6.42
C GLN A 16 -27.41 -0.24 -6.61
N GLN A 17 -27.45 -0.91 -7.76
CA GLN A 17 -28.42 -1.98 -8.02
C GLN A 17 -28.25 -3.14 -7.05
N VAL A 18 -27.02 -3.58 -6.78
CA VAL A 18 -26.74 -4.64 -5.80
C VAL A 18 -27.23 -4.24 -4.41
N ARG A 19 -26.98 -2.99 -3.98
CA ARG A 19 -27.47 -2.49 -2.68
C ARG A 19 -29.00 -2.51 -2.57
N GLN A 20 -29.70 -2.24 -3.67
CA GLN A 20 -31.17 -2.18 -3.70
C GLN A 20 -31.82 -3.56 -3.84
N GLN A 21 -31.21 -4.47 -4.60
CA GLN A 21 -31.78 -5.79 -4.90
C GLN A 21 -31.58 -6.81 -3.78
N PHE A 22 -30.48 -6.73 -3.03
CA PHE A 22 -30.16 -7.72 -2.00
C PHE A 22 -30.44 -7.16 -0.60
N GLN A 23 -31.40 -7.73 0.12
CA GLN A 23 -31.75 -7.31 1.49
C GLN A 23 -30.85 -7.94 2.55
N GLU A 24 -30.37 -9.17 2.32
CA GLU A 24 -29.44 -9.86 3.21
C GLU A 24 -28.04 -9.22 3.13
N SER A 25 -27.48 -8.81 4.27
CA SER A 25 -26.19 -8.11 4.33
C SER A 25 -25.04 -8.97 3.80
N LEU A 26 -24.95 -10.22 4.23
CA LEU A 26 -23.86 -11.13 3.85
C LEU A 26 -23.80 -11.36 2.33
N LYS A 27 -24.94 -11.65 1.69
CA LYS A 27 -24.98 -11.82 0.22
C LYS A 27 -24.64 -10.53 -0.53
N ARG A 28 -25.08 -9.39 0.01
CA ARG A 28 -24.76 -8.08 -0.57
C ARG A 28 -23.26 -7.81 -0.49
N GLU A 29 -22.64 -8.08 0.66
CA GLU A 29 -21.20 -7.94 0.89
C GLU A 29 -20.39 -8.84 -0.06
N ASP A 30 -20.75 -10.12 -0.18
CA ASP A 30 -20.07 -11.07 -1.08
C ASP A 30 -20.09 -10.61 -2.55
N ILE A 31 -21.22 -10.04 -3.01
CA ILE A 31 -21.35 -9.54 -4.39
C ILE A 31 -20.55 -8.25 -4.58
N LEU A 32 -20.53 -7.36 -3.59
CA LEU A 32 -19.73 -6.14 -3.64
C LEU A 32 -18.23 -6.45 -3.67
N GLU A 33 -17.78 -7.44 -2.89
CA GLU A 33 -16.40 -7.94 -2.88
C GLU A 33 -16.00 -8.53 -4.24
N LEU A 34 -16.91 -9.30 -4.87
CA LEU A 34 -16.69 -9.82 -6.22
C LEU A 34 -16.56 -8.70 -7.27
N ILE A 35 -17.44 -7.69 -7.20
CA ILE A 35 -17.40 -6.54 -8.12
C ILE A 35 -16.09 -5.78 -7.97
N GLU A 36 -15.66 -5.49 -6.74
CA GLU A 36 -14.37 -4.84 -6.46
C GLU A 36 -13.21 -5.61 -7.09
N THR A 37 -13.15 -6.93 -6.83
CA THR A 37 -12.11 -7.81 -7.36
C THR A 37 -12.07 -7.77 -8.89
N ILE A 38 -13.24 -7.82 -9.54
CA ILE A 38 -13.34 -7.73 -11.01
C ILE A 38 -12.88 -6.36 -11.52
N LEU A 39 -13.24 -5.26 -10.84
CA LEU A 39 -12.85 -3.92 -11.26
C LEU A 39 -11.34 -3.73 -11.17
N ILE A 40 -10.69 -4.18 -10.08
CA ILE A 40 -9.23 -4.14 -9.94
C ILE A 40 -8.56 -4.93 -11.06
N TYR A 41 -9.05 -6.14 -11.35
CA TYR A 41 -8.45 -7.01 -12.36
C TYR A 41 -8.71 -6.56 -13.81
N LYS A 42 -9.93 -6.15 -14.13
CA LYS A 42 -10.35 -5.80 -15.51
C LYS A 42 -10.14 -4.34 -15.87
N LEU A 43 -10.01 -3.45 -14.90
CA LEU A 43 -9.80 -2.02 -15.11
C LEU A 43 -8.49 -1.54 -14.44
N PRO A 44 -7.32 -2.14 -14.75
CA PRO A 44 -6.05 -1.83 -14.08
C PRO A 44 -5.54 -0.40 -14.32
N LYS A 45 -6.15 0.32 -15.27
CA LYS A 45 -5.83 1.73 -15.56
C LYS A 45 -6.60 2.71 -14.66
N LEU A 46 -7.56 2.22 -13.88
CA LEU A 46 -8.23 3.04 -12.88
C LEU A 46 -7.30 3.29 -11.71
N ASN A 47 -7.20 4.54 -11.31
CA ASN A 47 -6.56 4.86 -10.05
C ASN A 47 -7.54 4.64 -8.89
N ARG A 48 -6.98 4.50 -7.69
CA ARG A 48 -7.72 4.30 -6.44
C ARG A 48 -8.89 5.29 -6.25
N LYS A 49 -8.71 6.58 -6.58
CA LYS A 49 -9.75 7.59 -6.41
C LYS A 49 -10.94 7.38 -7.35
N GLU A 50 -10.69 6.83 -8.53
CA GLU A 50 -11.77 6.50 -9.48
C GLU A 50 -12.57 5.28 -9.00
N ILE A 51 -11.92 4.28 -8.40
CA ILE A 51 -12.58 3.13 -7.78
C ILE A 51 -13.38 3.57 -6.53
N GLU A 52 -12.79 4.42 -5.68
CA GLU A 52 -13.44 5.04 -4.52
C GLU A 52 -14.63 5.94 -4.90
N ALA A 53 -14.73 6.40 -6.14
CA ALA A 53 -15.87 7.18 -6.63
C ALA A 53 -17.01 6.30 -7.16
N MET A 54 -16.72 5.06 -7.56
CA MET A 54 -17.73 4.05 -7.91
C MET A 54 -18.38 3.48 -6.65
N PHE A 55 -17.54 3.09 -5.69
CA PHE A 55 -17.98 2.75 -4.34
C PHE A 55 -18.30 4.05 -3.57
N SER A 56 -19.08 3.98 -2.51
CA SER A 56 -19.04 5.07 -1.51
C SER A 56 -17.77 4.85 -0.69
N LEU A 57 -17.00 5.91 -0.36
CA LEU A 57 -15.71 5.83 0.37
C LEU A 57 -15.73 4.94 1.63
N SER A 58 -16.90 4.76 2.24
CA SER A 58 -17.17 3.85 3.36
C SER A 58 -17.03 2.37 2.97
N ASP A 59 -17.62 1.96 1.86
CA ASP A 59 -17.81 0.56 1.50
C ASP A 59 -16.52 -0.06 0.97
N LEU A 60 -15.73 0.69 0.19
CA LEU A 60 -14.44 0.20 -0.29
C LEU A 60 -13.47 -0.06 0.87
N ARG A 61 -13.59 0.66 1.99
CA ARG A 61 -12.73 0.42 3.16
C ARG A 61 -13.12 -0.82 3.95
N GLU A 62 -14.34 -1.29 3.78
CA GLU A 62 -14.88 -2.47 4.46
C GLU A 62 -14.56 -3.76 3.72
N THR A 63 -14.10 -3.69 2.46
CA THR A 63 -13.74 -4.88 1.70
C THR A 63 -12.48 -5.53 2.23
N LYS A 64 -12.39 -6.87 2.13
CA LYS A 64 -11.21 -7.63 2.56
C LYS A 64 -9.97 -7.22 1.77
N VAL A 65 -10.10 -7.11 0.45
CA VAL A 65 -9.00 -6.74 -0.45
C VAL A 65 -8.38 -5.40 -0.05
N TYR A 66 -9.20 -4.41 0.29
CA TYR A 66 -8.69 -3.12 0.75
C TYR A 66 -7.99 -3.22 2.12
N GLN A 67 -8.56 -3.99 3.06
CA GLN A 67 -7.99 -4.16 4.39
C GLN A 67 -6.65 -4.89 4.35
N GLU A 68 -6.56 -5.97 3.58
CA GLU A 68 -5.33 -6.73 3.34
C GLU A 68 -4.25 -5.83 2.71
N ALA A 69 -4.58 -5.12 1.63
CA ALA A 69 -3.64 -4.20 0.98
C ALA A 69 -3.19 -3.05 1.92
N LEU A 70 -4.07 -2.59 2.82
CA LEU A 70 -3.72 -1.58 3.81
C LEU A 70 -2.82 -2.14 4.91
N GLU A 71 -3.03 -3.39 5.33
CA GLU A 71 -2.22 -4.08 6.33
C GLU A 71 -0.83 -4.38 5.79
N GLU A 72 -0.74 -4.99 4.60
CA GLU A 72 0.52 -5.22 3.89
C GLU A 72 1.32 -3.92 3.74
N GLY A 73 0.69 -2.85 3.24
CA GLY A 73 1.35 -1.56 3.07
C GLY A 73 1.81 -0.91 4.39
N LYS A 74 1.13 -1.20 5.52
CA LYS A 74 1.59 -0.75 6.85
C LYS A 74 2.78 -1.57 7.34
N GLU A 75 2.79 -2.87 7.10
CA GLU A 75 3.90 -3.73 7.47
C GLU A 75 5.15 -3.39 6.66
N GLU A 76 5.03 -3.32 5.33
CA GLU A 76 6.11 -2.90 4.43
C GLU A 76 6.63 -1.51 4.82
N GLY A 77 5.75 -0.51 4.98
CA GLY A 77 6.16 0.84 5.33
C GLY A 77 6.81 0.94 6.72
N LYS A 78 6.49 0.04 7.65
CA LYS A 78 7.14 -0.03 8.95
C LYS A 78 8.53 -0.64 8.86
N GLU A 79 8.72 -1.69 8.07
CA GLU A 79 10.02 -2.31 7.85
C GLU A 79 10.95 -1.38 7.06
N GLU A 80 10.49 -0.80 5.96
CA GLU A 80 11.23 0.23 5.20
C GLU A 80 11.61 1.41 6.09
N GLY A 81 10.67 1.90 6.93
CA GLY A 81 10.92 3.01 7.84
C GLY A 81 11.95 2.69 8.93
N LYS A 82 11.99 1.45 9.42
CA LYS A 82 13.04 1.00 10.37
C LYS A 82 14.40 0.95 9.67
N GLU A 83 14.45 0.35 8.48
CA GLU A 83 15.68 0.19 7.72
C GLU A 83 16.26 1.55 7.31
N GLU A 84 15.44 2.46 6.80
CA GLU A 84 15.83 3.82 6.44
C GLU A 84 16.34 4.60 7.67
N LYS A 85 15.66 4.47 8.81
CA LYS A 85 16.12 5.09 10.06
C LYS A 85 17.46 4.51 10.53
N ALA A 86 17.64 3.19 10.43
CA ALA A 86 18.90 2.52 10.76
C ALA A 86 20.04 3.02 9.87
N ARG A 87 19.81 3.13 8.55
CA ARG A 87 20.78 3.70 7.59
C ARG A 87 21.14 5.14 7.93
N GLN A 88 20.16 5.98 8.24
CA GLN A 88 20.40 7.38 8.62
C GLN A 88 21.22 7.50 9.91
N ILE A 89 21.00 6.63 10.90
CA ILE A 89 21.80 6.58 12.12
C ILE A 89 23.22 6.12 11.78
N ALA A 90 23.37 5.05 10.98
CA ALA A 90 24.67 4.54 10.56
C ALA A 90 25.51 5.61 9.84
N LEU A 91 24.93 6.36 8.90
CA LEU A 91 25.60 7.47 8.21
C LEU A 91 26.08 8.56 9.17
N LYS A 92 25.28 8.91 10.19
CA LYS A 92 25.68 9.89 11.21
C LYS A 92 26.83 9.37 12.07
N MET A 93 26.81 8.08 12.42
CA MET A 93 27.88 7.44 13.19
C MET A 93 29.18 7.31 12.37
N LEU A 94 29.09 6.92 11.09
CA LEU A 94 30.22 6.92 10.15
C LEU A 94 30.85 8.31 10.07
N SER A 95 30.02 9.35 9.90
CA SER A 95 30.47 10.75 9.84
C SER A 95 31.12 11.22 11.15
N ALA A 96 30.73 10.63 12.28
CA ALA A 96 31.32 10.89 13.60
C ALA A 96 32.55 10.02 13.89
N GLY A 97 32.97 9.14 12.97
CA GLY A 97 34.17 8.31 13.09
C GLY A 97 34.00 7.02 13.89
N PHE A 98 32.77 6.57 14.13
CA PHE A 98 32.54 5.28 14.80
C PHE A 98 32.97 4.11 13.91
N PRO A 99 33.53 3.03 14.49
CA PRO A 99 33.93 1.86 13.73
C PRO A 99 32.73 1.00 13.32
N ILE A 100 32.78 0.39 12.13
CA ILE A 100 31.69 -0.40 11.54
C ILE A 100 31.11 -1.46 12.49
N PRO A 101 31.91 -2.24 13.27
CA PRO A 101 31.36 -3.20 14.22
C PRO A 101 30.46 -2.58 15.30
N GLU A 102 30.79 -1.37 15.75
CA GLU A 102 30.01 -0.63 16.75
C GLU A 102 28.72 -0.08 16.11
N ILE A 103 28.81 0.42 14.87
CA ILE A 103 27.63 0.86 14.13
C ILE A 103 26.65 -0.30 13.91
N ALA A 104 27.15 -1.47 13.53
CA ALA A 104 26.33 -2.68 13.35
C ALA A 104 25.60 -3.06 14.65
N GLN A 105 26.27 -2.96 15.79
CA GLN A 105 25.69 -3.26 17.10
C GLN A 105 24.51 -2.34 17.47
N PHE A 106 24.55 -1.07 17.07
CA PHE A 106 23.53 -0.08 17.44
C PHE A 106 22.43 0.15 16.41
N THR A 107 22.65 -0.27 15.16
CA THR A 107 21.72 -0.05 14.05
C THR A 107 21.04 -1.31 13.54
N ASP A 108 21.45 -2.49 14.04
CA ASP A 108 21.01 -3.80 13.56
C ASP A 108 21.27 -4.04 12.05
N LEU A 109 22.09 -3.20 11.43
CA LEU A 109 22.55 -3.38 10.05
C LEU A 109 23.71 -4.36 9.98
N SER A 110 23.82 -5.06 8.85
CA SER A 110 25.01 -5.88 8.58
C SER A 110 26.25 -4.99 8.34
N PRO A 111 27.46 -5.47 8.67
CA PRO A 111 28.70 -4.78 8.32
C PRO A 111 28.78 -4.43 6.83
N ASP A 112 28.38 -5.37 5.96
CA ASP A 112 28.36 -5.17 4.50
C ASP A 112 27.49 -3.98 4.07
N ALA A 113 26.30 -3.83 4.67
CA ALA A 113 25.40 -2.71 4.37
C ALA A 113 26.01 -1.37 4.82
N ILE A 114 26.72 -1.36 5.95
CA ILE A 114 27.40 -0.15 6.46
C ILE A 114 28.61 0.20 5.59
N GLU A 115 29.38 -0.79 5.13
CA GLU A 115 30.47 -0.60 4.17
C GLU A 115 29.97 -0.01 2.85
N GLU A 116 28.83 -0.48 2.35
CA GLU A 116 28.22 0.07 1.14
C GLU A 116 27.79 1.53 1.34
N LEU A 117 27.16 1.86 2.48
CA LEU A 117 26.83 3.25 2.85
C LEU A 117 28.07 4.14 2.90
N GLN A 118 29.17 3.65 3.47
CA GLN A 118 30.44 4.39 3.55
C GLN A 118 31.00 4.69 2.14
N ARG A 119 31.00 3.70 1.24
CA ARG A 119 31.47 3.89 -0.15
C ARG A 119 30.61 4.87 -0.94
N GLN A 120 29.31 4.90 -0.69
CA GLN A 120 28.40 5.87 -1.31
C GLN A 120 28.62 7.29 -0.79
N GLN A 121 29.17 7.45 0.43
CA GLN A 121 29.47 8.74 1.04
C GLN A 121 30.79 9.35 0.54
N ASP A 122 31.75 8.48 0.18
CA ASP A 122 33.09 8.87 -0.29
C ASP A 122 33.16 9.13 -1.82
N ASN A 123 32.07 8.85 -2.56
CA ASN A 123 31.89 9.13 -3.99
C ASN A 123 31.16 10.47 -4.22
#